data_AF-A0A9P1AYS2-F1
#
_entry.id   AF-A0A9P1AYS2-F1
#
_cell.length_a   1.000
_cell.length_b   1.000
_cell.length_c   1.000
_cell.angle_alpha   90.00
_cell.angle_beta   90.00
_cell.angle_gamma   90.00
#
_symmetry.space_group_name_H-M   'P 1'
#
loop_
_entity.id
_entity.type
_entity.pdbx_description
1 polymer ?
#
loop_
_entity_poly.entity_id
_entity_poly.type
_entity_poly.pdbx_seq_one_letter_code
_entity_poly.pdbx_strand_id
1 'polypeptide(L)'
;MRLHQLILFVLALAVLPTTCIFTSEETVFRFHGAVTCNLRKDFGYYINAYEVDGAVSFDEKGRIVEGRNEYMGSSGYHLRATSPHKYDFKGKQAGDGFLNNHYEIALNIRHTCCDDCAEFDYNMIYLPNELAVDAFEHVIEANITLPIDEKHDE
;
A
#
# COMPACT_ATOMS: atom_id res chain seq x y z
N MET A 1 -28.87 53.43 7.36
CA MET A 1 -27.81 52.67 8.05
C MET A 1 -26.58 53.55 8.16
N ARG A 2 -26.05 53.80 9.36
CA ARG A 2 -24.94 54.76 9.56
C ARG A 2 -23.61 54.13 9.14
N LEU A 3 -22.72 54.90 8.50
CA LEU A 3 -21.41 54.46 7.96
C LEU A 3 -20.56 53.65 8.97
N HIS A 4 -20.69 53.94 10.25
CA HIS A 4 -20.01 53.23 11.34
C HIS A 4 -20.51 51.78 11.56
N GLN A 5 -21.77 51.48 11.24
CA GLN A 5 -22.28 50.10 11.30
C GLN A 5 -21.88 49.27 10.07
N LEU A 6 -21.57 49.89 8.93
CA LEU A 6 -21.10 49.20 7.74
C LEU A 6 -19.65 48.69 7.92
N ILE A 7 -18.79 49.50 8.55
CA ILE A 7 -17.37 49.18 8.76
C ILE A 7 -17.20 48.00 9.74
N LEU A 8 -18.02 47.94 10.79
CA LEU A 8 -18.04 46.81 11.73
C LEU A 8 -18.50 45.50 11.08
N PHE A 9 -19.43 45.56 10.12
CA PHE A 9 -19.90 44.38 9.39
C PHE A 9 -18.85 43.82 8.42
N VAL A 10 -18.08 44.70 7.77
CA VAL A 10 -16.99 44.29 6.85
C VAL A 10 -15.79 43.71 7.60
N LEU A 11 -15.46 44.25 8.78
CA LEU A 11 -14.39 43.70 9.63
C LEU A 11 -14.76 42.34 10.25
N ALA A 12 -16.04 42.08 10.53
CA ALA A 12 -16.49 40.76 11.02
C ALA A 12 -16.41 39.66 9.94
N LEU A 13 -16.53 40.01 8.66
CA LEU A 13 -16.38 39.08 7.53
C LEU A 13 -14.92 38.81 7.14
N ALA A 14 -13.97 39.65 7.56
CA ALA A 14 -12.55 39.51 7.25
C ALA A 14 -11.77 38.61 8.23
N VAL A 15 -12.41 38.12 9.30
CA VAL A 15 -11.77 37.29 10.35
C VAL A 15 -12.51 35.96 10.55
N LEU A 16 -13.04 35.39 9.48
CA LEU A 16 -13.26 33.95 9.44
C LEU A 16 -12.13 33.35 8.61
N PRO A 17 -10.99 32.98 9.24
CA PRO A 17 -10.11 32.01 8.62
C PRO A 17 -10.94 30.73 8.53
N THR A 18 -11.62 30.53 7.40
CA THR A 18 -12.05 29.21 6.97
C THR A 18 -10.78 28.40 6.73
N THR A 19 -10.22 27.89 7.82
CA THR A 19 -9.36 26.72 7.77
C THR A 19 -10.29 25.60 7.33
N CYS A 20 -10.46 25.44 6.01
CA CYS A 20 -10.88 24.19 5.44
C CYS A 20 -9.77 23.19 5.79
N ILE A 21 -9.84 22.63 6.99
CA ILE A 21 -9.14 21.41 7.34
C ILE A 21 -9.93 20.34 6.61
N PHE A 22 -9.60 20.13 5.34
CA PHE A 22 -9.95 18.88 4.68
C PHE A 22 -9.15 17.81 5.41
N THR A 23 -9.76 17.19 6.42
CA THR A 23 -9.27 15.90 6.89
C THR A 23 -9.54 14.95 5.74
N SER A 24 -8.51 14.59 4.98
CA SER A 24 -8.62 13.47 4.03
C SER A 24 -9.08 12.27 4.85
N GLU A 25 -10.26 11.73 4.55
CA GLU A 25 -10.71 10.52 5.24
C GLU A 25 -9.72 9.40 4.92
N GLU A 26 -9.21 8.74 5.96
CA GLU A 26 -8.32 7.60 5.78
C GLU A 26 -9.11 6.46 5.14
N THR A 27 -8.64 6.01 3.98
CA THR A 27 -9.17 4.83 3.33
C THR A 27 -8.48 3.61 3.90
N VAL A 28 -9.26 2.68 4.44
CA VAL A 28 -8.76 1.44 5.04
C VAL A 28 -8.87 0.32 4.02
N PHE A 29 -7.74 -0.32 3.76
CA PHE A 29 -7.63 -1.50 2.93
C PHE A 29 -7.40 -2.73 3.80
N ARG A 30 -8.12 -3.81 3.53
CA ARG A 30 -7.88 -5.12 4.14
C ARG A 30 -7.31 -6.06 3.10
N PHE A 31 -6.08 -6.50 3.34
CA PHE A 31 -5.35 -7.44 2.51
C PHE A 31 -5.48 -8.83 3.11
N HIS A 32 -6.06 -9.77 2.38
CA HIS A 32 -6.09 -11.16 2.82
C HIS A 32 -5.87 -12.13 1.66
N GLY A 33 -5.44 -13.34 2.02
CA GLY A 33 -5.22 -14.42 1.06
C GLY A 33 -4.30 -15.48 1.60
N ALA A 34 -3.52 -16.10 0.72
CA ALA A 34 -2.52 -17.10 1.08
C ALA A 34 -1.20 -16.88 0.36
N VAL A 35 -0.10 -17.13 1.06
CA VAL A 35 1.24 -17.29 0.49
C VAL A 35 1.57 -18.77 0.35
N THR A 36 2.02 -19.19 -0.83
CA THR A 36 2.47 -20.55 -1.09
C THR A 36 3.93 -20.58 -1.47
N CYS A 37 4.68 -21.48 -0.86
CA CYS A 37 6.05 -21.81 -1.24
C CYS A 37 6.06 -23.05 -2.15
N ASN A 38 6.57 -22.90 -3.37
CA ASN A 38 6.61 -23.97 -4.38
C ASN A 38 7.56 -25.11 -4.01
N LEU A 39 8.58 -24.85 -3.17
CA LEU A 39 9.49 -25.87 -2.62
C LEU A 39 8.84 -26.76 -1.54
N ARG A 40 7.60 -26.46 -1.13
CA ARG A 40 6.84 -27.22 -0.12
C ARG A 40 7.59 -27.41 1.21
N LYS A 41 8.43 -26.45 1.58
CA LYS A 41 9.13 -26.38 2.88
C LYS A 41 8.58 -25.26 3.75
N ASP A 42 8.95 -25.28 5.03
CA ASP A 42 8.71 -24.14 5.91
C ASP A 42 9.55 -22.94 5.43
N PHE A 43 8.96 -21.74 5.46
CA PHE A 43 9.59 -20.52 4.98
C PHE A 43 9.22 -19.33 5.85
N GLY A 44 10.08 -18.31 5.86
CA GLY A 44 9.76 -17.01 6.41
C GLY A 44 9.21 -16.08 5.33
N TYR A 45 8.31 -15.17 5.69
CA TYR A 45 7.83 -14.13 4.79
C TYR A 45 7.44 -12.83 5.50
N TYR A 46 7.40 -11.74 4.74
CA TYR A 46 6.98 -10.41 5.17
C TYR A 46 6.36 -9.66 3.98
N ILE A 47 5.10 -9.21 4.10
CA ILE A 47 4.38 -8.50 3.04
C ILE A 47 4.22 -7.04 3.45
N ASN A 48 4.59 -6.12 2.57
CA ASN A 48 4.24 -4.71 2.65
C ASN A 48 3.22 -4.38 1.56
N ALA A 49 2.24 -3.54 1.89
CA ALA A 49 1.40 -2.87 0.92
C ALA A 49 1.85 -1.43 0.75
N TYR A 50 1.92 -1.00 -0.50
CA TYR A 50 2.19 0.37 -0.92
C TYR A 50 1.10 0.83 -1.85
N GLU A 51 0.73 2.09 -1.75
CA GLU A 51 0.17 2.80 -2.88
C GLU A 51 1.32 3.36 -3.71
N VAL A 52 1.14 3.36 -5.02
CA VAL A 52 2.20 3.53 -6.00
C VAL A 52 1.75 4.43 -7.14
N ASP A 53 2.23 5.67 -7.12
CA ASP A 53 1.88 6.66 -8.12
C ASP A 53 2.88 6.75 -9.28
N GLY A 54 2.35 6.60 -10.49
CA GLY A 54 3.08 6.84 -11.73
C GLY A 54 4.05 5.72 -12.10
N ALA A 55 5.12 6.09 -12.82
CA ALA A 55 6.13 5.14 -13.26
C ALA A 55 7.07 4.79 -12.10
N VAL A 56 6.96 3.56 -11.60
CA VAL A 56 7.96 2.99 -10.69
C VAL A 56 9.05 2.31 -11.48
N SER A 57 10.30 2.55 -11.08
CA SER A 57 11.44 1.78 -11.54
C SER A 57 11.92 0.84 -10.45
N PHE A 58 12.40 -0.31 -10.90
CA PHE A 58 12.93 -1.38 -10.07
C PHE A 58 14.40 -1.58 -10.38
N ASP A 59 15.16 -1.99 -9.36
CA ASP A 59 16.43 -2.62 -9.64
C ASP A 59 16.25 -4.10 -10.04
N GLU A 60 17.36 -4.71 -10.41
CA GLU A 60 17.50 -6.14 -10.71
C GLU A 60 16.99 -7.07 -9.60
N LYS A 61 16.81 -6.57 -8.38
CA LYS A 61 16.32 -7.32 -7.22
C LYS A 61 14.85 -7.04 -6.91
N GLY A 62 14.11 -6.40 -7.82
CA GLY A 62 12.69 -6.09 -7.62
C GLY A 62 12.42 -5.07 -6.50
N ARG A 63 13.44 -4.33 -6.05
CA ARG A 63 13.27 -3.25 -5.07
C ARG A 63 12.85 -1.98 -5.80
N ILE A 64 11.92 -1.23 -5.22
CA ILE A 64 11.55 0.10 -5.71
C ILE A 64 12.78 1.00 -5.57
N VAL A 65 13.29 1.50 -6.70
CA VAL A 65 14.42 2.44 -6.73
C VAL A 65 14.00 3.86 -7.05
N GLU A 66 12.94 4.05 -7.85
CA GLU A 66 12.33 5.35 -8.08
C GLU A 66 10.81 5.22 -8.19
N GLY A 67 10.12 6.28 -7.79
CA GLY A 67 8.67 6.35 -7.73
C GLY A 67 8.21 6.99 -6.42
N ARG A 68 7.00 7.54 -6.42
CA ARG A 68 6.33 7.90 -5.17
C ARG A 68 5.56 6.68 -4.71
N ASN A 69 5.90 6.23 -3.52
CA ASN A 69 5.24 5.10 -2.89
C ASN A 69 4.84 5.47 -1.46
N GLU A 70 3.58 5.30 -1.14
CA GLU A 70 3.07 5.52 0.20
C GLU A 70 2.92 4.18 0.90
N TYR A 71 3.66 3.99 1.99
CA TYR A 71 3.53 2.79 2.80
C TYR A 71 2.15 2.75 3.46
N MET A 72 1.39 1.70 3.18
CA MET A 72 0.04 1.55 3.71
C MET A 72 0.00 0.68 4.97
N GLY A 73 0.77 -0.41 4.98
CA GLY A 73 0.73 -1.41 6.05
C GLY A 73 1.51 -2.68 5.74
N SER A 74 1.58 -3.59 6.72
CA SER A 74 2.30 -4.86 6.56
C SER A 74 1.66 -6.02 7.29
N SER A 75 2.01 -7.24 6.85
CA SER A 75 1.61 -8.50 7.49
C SER A 75 2.31 -8.76 8.83
N GLY A 76 3.35 -7.99 9.17
CA GLY A 76 4.36 -8.39 10.15
C GLY A 76 5.26 -9.53 9.66
N TYR A 77 6.34 -9.79 10.39
CA TYR A 77 7.29 -10.87 10.06
C TYR A 77 6.74 -12.22 10.50
N HIS A 78 6.65 -13.15 9.56
CA HIS A 78 6.33 -14.55 9.81
C HIS A 78 7.61 -15.35 9.62
N LEU A 79 8.29 -15.70 10.71
CA LEU A 79 9.61 -16.37 10.63
C LEU A 79 9.52 -17.84 10.19
N ARG A 80 8.35 -18.45 10.38
CA ARG A 80 8.09 -19.85 10.02
C ARG A 80 6.63 -20.04 9.64
N ALA A 81 6.40 -20.32 8.38
CA ALA A 81 5.09 -20.56 7.78
C ALA A 81 5.13 -21.86 6.97
N THR A 82 4.08 -22.67 7.12
CA THR A 82 3.88 -23.90 6.34
C THR A 82 2.99 -23.59 5.14
N SER A 83 3.42 -23.98 3.94
CA SER A 83 2.68 -23.75 2.68
C SER A 83 1.43 -24.64 2.58
N PRO A 84 0.23 -24.11 2.25
CA PRO A 84 -0.14 -22.70 2.14
C PRO A 84 -0.33 -22.03 3.50
N HIS A 85 0.11 -20.78 3.64
CA HIS A 85 -0.11 -20.00 4.86
C HIS A 85 -0.97 -18.77 4.59
N LYS A 86 -2.01 -18.57 5.40
CA LYS A 86 -2.93 -17.44 5.23
C LYS A 86 -2.36 -16.16 5.83
N TYR A 87 -2.58 -15.03 5.16
CA TYR A 87 -2.31 -13.71 5.71
C TYR A 87 -3.59 -12.88 5.77
N ASP A 88 -3.64 -11.95 6.71
CA ASP A 88 -4.73 -10.97 6.89
C ASP A 88 -4.15 -9.76 7.61
N PHE A 89 -4.07 -8.62 6.92
CA PHE A 89 -3.59 -7.38 7.51
C PHE A 89 -4.32 -6.17 6.93
N LYS A 90 -4.24 -5.04 7.64
CA LYS A 90 -4.82 -3.77 7.20
C LYS A 90 -3.72 -2.80 6.76
N GLY A 91 -3.98 -2.07 5.70
CA GLY A 91 -3.24 -0.88 5.32
C GLY A 91 -4.15 0.34 5.34
N LYS A 92 -3.57 1.51 5.47
CA LYS A 92 -4.27 2.79 5.45
C LYS A 92 -3.64 3.70 4.43
N GLN A 93 -4.47 4.51 3.78
CA GLN A 93 -4.02 5.57 2.89
C GLN A 93 -4.79 6.86 3.20
N ALA A 94 -4.09 7.97 3.24
CA ALA A 94 -4.67 9.28 3.47
C ALA A 94 -4.87 9.99 2.13
N GLY A 95 -6.09 9.92 1.59
CA GLY A 95 -6.35 10.32 0.20
C GLY A 95 -5.89 9.26 -0.80
N ASP A 96 -6.04 9.56 -2.08
CA ASP A 96 -5.70 8.72 -3.24
C ASP A 96 -4.43 9.21 -3.96
N GLY A 97 -3.60 10.00 -3.28
CA GLY A 97 -2.32 10.49 -3.80
C GLY A 97 -2.42 11.55 -4.92
N PHE A 98 -3.32 11.40 -5.91
CA PHE A 98 -3.35 12.19 -7.16
C PHE A 98 -4.74 12.36 -7.83
N LEU A 99 -4.75 13.20 -8.88
CA LEU A 99 -5.91 13.73 -9.63
C LEU A 99 -6.79 12.70 -10.38
N ASN A 100 -6.47 11.40 -10.37
CA ASN A 100 -7.18 10.40 -11.17
C ASN A 100 -8.23 9.60 -10.39
N ASN A 101 -8.30 9.68 -9.05
CA ASN A 101 -9.22 8.89 -8.21
C ASN A 101 -9.09 7.37 -8.34
N HIS A 102 -7.88 6.86 -8.63
CA HIS A 102 -7.61 5.43 -8.66
C HIS A 102 -6.62 5.07 -7.55
N TYR A 103 -6.70 3.83 -7.06
CA TYR A 103 -5.76 3.30 -6.09
C TYR A 103 -4.84 2.30 -6.79
N GLU A 104 -3.60 2.70 -7.01
CA GLU A 104 -2.56 1.85 -7.58
C GLU A 104 -1.80 1.12 -6.47
N ILE A 105 -2.28 -0.07 -6.11
CA ILE A 105 -1.75 -0.81 -4.95
C ILE A 105 -0.76 -1.88 -5.39
N ALA A 106 0.41 -1.88 -4.76
CA ALA A 106 1.45 -2.89 -4.92
C ALA A 106 1.71 -3.64 -3.61
N LEU A 107 1.89 -4.95 -3.70
CA LEU A 107 2.39 -5.78 -2.62
C LEU A 107 3.86 -6.12 -2.85
N ASN A 108 4.73 -5.75 -1.91
CA ASN A 108 6.13 -6.20 -1.87
C ASN A 108 6.24 -7.35 -0.87
N ILE A 109 6.65 -8.52 -1.33
CA ILE A 109 6.82 -9.71 -0.50
C ILE A 109 8.29 -10.05 -0.38
N ARG A 110 8.79 -10.08 0.85
CA ARG A 110 10.10 -10.64 1.20
C ARG A 110 9.92 -12.07 1.67
N HIS A 111 10.71 -13.03 1.20
CA HIS A 111 10.61 -14.41 1.67
C HIS A 111 11.90 -15.22 1.66
N THR A 112 11.87 -16.38 2.32
CA THR A 112 12.96 -17.38 2.32
C THR A 112 12.57 -18.68 1.60
N CYS A 113 11.55 -18.65 0.74
CA CYS A 113 11.19 -19.81 -0.11
C CYS A 113 12.16 -19.94 -1.30
N CYS A 114 13.33 -20.51 -1.05
CA CYS A 114 14.42 -20.67 -2.03
C CYS A 114 15.33 -21.81 -1.55
N ASP A 115 16.09 -22.50 -2.41
CA ASP A 115 16.92 -23.62 -1.94
C ASP A 115 18.13 -23.19 -1.10
N ASP A 116 18.80 -22.09 -1.46
CA ASP A 116 20.06 -21.63 -0.85
C ASP A 116 20.15 -20.09 -0.66
N CYS A 117 19.04 -19.36 -0.58
CA CYS A 117 19.11 -17.91 -0.38
C CYS A 117 19.49 -17.58 1.09
N ALA A 118 20.66 -16.94 1.24
CA ALA A 118 21.14 -16.36 2.49
C ALA A 118 20.41 -15.04 2.85
N GLU A 119 19.65 -14.49 1.91
CA GLU A 119 18.94 -13.21 2.00
C GLU A 119 17.47 -13.39 1.58
N PHE A 120 16.58 -12.52 2.06
CA PHE A 120 15.19 -12.48 1.62
C PHE A 120 15.12 -12.07 0.15
N ASP A 121 14.41 -12.86 -0.65
CA ASP A 121 14.07 -12.54 -2.02
C ASP A 121 12.81 -11.65 -2.08
N TYR A 122 12.67 -10.85 -3.14
CA TYR A 122 11.64 -9.82 -3.29
C TYR A 122 10.73 -10.11 -4.47
N ASN A 123 9.44 -10.27 -4.19
CA ASN A 123 8.40 -10.33 -5.21
C ASN A 123 7.54 -9.08 -5.16
N MET A 124 7.22 -8.50 -6.31
CA MET A 124 6.23 -7.43 -6.42
C MET A 124 5.01 -7.88 -7.19
N ILE A 125 3.84 -7.64 -6.61
CA ILE A 125 2.55 -7.90 -7.24
C ILE A 125 1.81 -6.58 -7.36
N TYR A 126 1.62 -6.16 -8.60
CA TYR A 126 0.71 -5.07 -8.94
C TYR A 126 -0.71 -5.60 -8.97
N LEU A 127 -1.59 -4.97 -8.20
CA LEU A 127 -3.01 -5.28 -8.26
C LEU A 127 -3.61 -4.51 -9.45
N PRO A 128 -4.52 -5.13 -10.23
CA PRO A 128 -5.08 -4.51 -11.42
C PRO A 128 -5.77 -3.18 -11.10
N ASN A 129 -5.56 -2.19 -11.98
CA ASN A 129 -5.82 -0.75 -11.83
C ASN A 129 -7.29 -0.31 -11.59
N GLU A 130 -8.23 -1.21 -11.32
CA GLU A 130 -9.66 -0.86 -11.23
C GLU A 130 -10.30 -1.49 -9.99
N LEU A 131 -9.93 -1.01 -8.81
CA LEU A 131 -10.75 -1.21 -7.62
C LEU A 131 -11.75 -0.05 -7.54
N ALA A 132 -12.93 -0.24 -8.16
CA ALA A 132 -14.02 0.73 -8.08
C ALA A 132 -14.46 0.94 -6.62
N VAL A 133 -14.46 2.20 -6.19
CA VAL A 133 -14.58 2.62 -4.78
C VAL A 133 -16.05 2.66 -4.36
N ASP A 134 -16.44 1.83 -3.38
CA ASP A 134 -17.70 1.98 -2.62
C ASP A 134 -17.39 2.12 -1.12
N ALA A 135 -18.19 2.91 -0.40
CA ALA A 135 -17.75 3.78 0.70
C ALA A 135 -17.45 3.14 2.09
N PHE A 136 -17.14 1.85 2.21
CA PHE A 136 -16.87 1.22 3.51
C PHE A 136 -15.84 0.09 3.40
N GLU A 137 -14.66 0.26 4.01
CA GLU A 137 -13.51 -0.67 4.06
C GLU A 137 -13.28 -1.48 2.76
N HIS A 138 -12.27 -1.08 1.97
CA HIS A 138 -11.94 -1.81 0.75
C HIS A 138 -11.26 -3.14 1.10
N VAL A 139 -11.82 -4.23 0.60
CA VAL A 139 -11.26 -5.56 0.78
C VAL A 139 -10.53 -5.96 -0.48
N ILE A 140 -9.23 -6.23 -0.34
CA ILE A 140 -8.34 -6.72 -1.37
C ILE A 140 -8.02 -8.18 -1.06
N GLU A 141 -8.50 -9.05 -1.94
CA GLU A 141 -8.13 -10.46 -1.91
C GLU A 141 -7.02 -10.71 -2.93
N ALA A 142 -5.90 -11.27 -2.48
CA ALA A 142 -4.81 -11.67 -3.36
C ALA A 142 -4.27 -13.04 -2.94
N ASN A 143 -4.21 -13.98 -3.87
CA ASN A 143 -3.56 -15.27 -3.64
C ASN A 143 -2.15 -15.22 -4.24
N ILE A 144 -1.14 -15.28 -3.38
CA ILE A 144 0.25 -15.03 -3.71
C ILE A 144 0.97 -16.37 -3.80
N THR A 145 1.42 -16.72 -4.99
CA THR A 145 2.33 -17.86 -5.17
C THR A 145 3.75 -17.34 -5.26
N LEU A 146 4.59 -17.72 -4.29
CA LEU A 146 6.00 -17.35 -4.26
C LEU A 146 6.74 -18.26 -5.25
N PRO A 147 7.36 -17.69 -6.30
CA PRO A 147 8.11 -18.46 -7.27
C PRO A 147 9.32 -19.13 -6.62
N ILE A 148 9.90 -20.09 -7.34
CA ILE A 148 11.24 -20.58 -7.06
C ILE A 148 12.16 -19.69 -7.87
N ASP A 149 12.88 -18.78 -7.23
CA ASP A 149 13.99 -18.13 -7.90
C ASP A 149 15.18 -19.11 -7.87
N GLU A 150 15.43 -19.74 -9.01
CA GLU A 150 16.77 -20.21 -9.32
C GLU A 150 17.65 -18.97 -9.29
N LYS A 151 18.54 -18.92 -8.30
CA LYS A 151 19.59 -17.93 -8.13
C LYS A 151 20.05 -17.41 -9.50
N HIS A 152 19.69 -16.17 -9.84
CA HIS A 152 20.32 -15.47 -10.96
C HIS A 152 21.76 -15.16 -10.51
N ASP A 153 22.63 -16.16 -10.66
CA ASP A 153 24.06 -15.98 -10.58
C ASP A 153 24.48 -15.15 -11.83
N GLU A 154 24.54 -13.83 -11.68
CA GLU A 154 25.35 -12.94 -12.52
C GLU A 154 26.68 -12.60 -11.83
#